data_AF-A0A536A1B0-F1
#
_entry.id   AF-A0A536A1B0-F1
#
_cell.length_a   1.000
_cell.length_b   1.000
_cell.length_c   1.000
_cell.angle_alpha   90.00
_cell.angle_beta   90.00
_cell.angle_gamma   90.00
#
_symmetry.space_group_name_H-M   'P 1'
#
loop_
_entity.id
_entity.type
_entity.pdbx_description
1 polymer ?
#
loop_
_entity_poly.entity_id
_entity_poly.type
_entity_poly.pdbx_seq_one_letter_code
_entity_poly.pdbx_strand_id
1 'polypeptide(L)'
;MHASLVPTANDLAGLVGYVLGNPYLFISSSTVMTTGLVLGAVAVSMVPRSAPIMRVVAPPLAMLLVYFGVGSLVLASEILVRFHDTIPDATETQFASGIGHLLEAAAGIAVLTPHLRFRSQRTWIVANAVAVTYWSAHVIVLTPPWFAFQGQLEVIRAAALGALAAGALVSVLLWRAAPGRR
;
A
#
# COMPACT_ATOMS: atom_id res chain seq x y z
N MET A 1 -21.02 -15.66 -23.87
CA MET A 1 -19.69 -15.06 -24.01
C MET A 1 -18.81 -15.66 -22.93
N HIS A 2 -17.73 -16.34 -23.29
CA HIS A 2 -16.79 -16.87 -22.30
C HIS A 2 -15.97 -15.70 -21.74
N ALA A 3 -16.30 -15.28 -20.51
CA ALA A 3 -15.47 -14.33 -19.78
C ALA A 3 -14.16 -15.03 -19.45
N SER A 4 -13.10 -14.67 -20.18
CA SER A 4 -11.74 -15.07 -19.84
C SER A 4 -11.41 -14.50 -18.47
N LEU A 5 -10.92 -15.35 -17.56
CA LEU A 5 -10.37 -14.92 -16.26
C LEU A 5 -9.06 -14.14 -16.43
N VAL A 6 -8.44 -14.20 -17.61
CA VAL A 6 -7.21 -13.49 -17.94
C VAL A 6 -7.58 -12.25 -18.76
N PRO A 7 -7.31 -11.04 -18.25
CA PRO A 7 -7.57 -9.79 -18.96
C PRO A 7 -6.83 -9.76 -20.31
N THR A 8 -7.54 -9.38 -21.36
CA THR A 8 -6.96 -9.15 -22.68
C THR A 8 -6.29 -7.77 -22.75
N ALA A 9 -5.47 -7.54 -23.78
CA ALA A 9 -4.89 -6.23 -24.04
C ALA A 9 -5.96 -5.13 -24.22
N ASN A 10 -7.14 -5.48 -24.74
CA ASN A 10 -8.26 -4.55 -24.88
C ASN A 10 -8.94 -4.27 -23.54
N ASP A 11 -8.99 -5.23 -22.62
CA ASP A 11 -9.50 -5.00 -21.26
C ASP A 11 -8.58 -4.06 -20.48
N LEU A 12 -7.26 -4.21 -20.65
CA LEU A 12 -6.26 -3.31 -20.07
C LEU A 12 -6.33 -1.90 -20.69
N ALA A 13 -6.49 -1.80 -22.01
CA ALA A 13 -6.66 -0.51 -22.69
C ALA A 13 -7.98 0.17 -22.31
N GLY A 14 -9.06 -0.60 -22.16
CA GLY A 14 -10.36 -0.14 -21.69
C GLY A 14 -10.30 0.37 -20.24
N LEU A 15 -9.58 -0.34 -19.37
CA LEU A 15 -9.32 0.10 -18.00
C LEU A 15 -8.55 1.43 -17.97
N VAL A 16 -7.48 1.56 -18.76
CA VAL A 16 -6.70 2.81 -18.87
C VAL A 16 -7.58 3.95 -19.40
N GLY A 17 -8.37 3.71 -20.45
CA GLY A 17 -9.29 4.71 -21.00
C GLY A 17 -10.38 5.13 -20.00
N TYR A 18 -10.95 4.18 -19.27
CA TYR A 18 -11.95 4.43 -18.24
C TYR A 18 -11.38 5.26 -17.09
N VAL A 19 -10.16 4.94 -16.66
CA VAL A 19 -9.43 5.65 -15.62
C VAL A 19 -9.15 7.10 -16.07
N LEU A 20 -8.61 7.31 -17.27
CA LEU A 20 -8.33 8.65 -17.82
C LEU A 20 -9.61 9.48 -18.07
N GLY A 21 -10.72 8.83 -18.42
CA GLY A 21 -12.01 9.48 -18.67
C GLY A 21 -12.81 9.84 -17.41
N ASN A 22 -12.40 9.34 -16.24
CA ASN A 22 -13.08 9.56 -14.97
C ASN A 22 -12.09 10.08 -13.90
N PRO A 23 -11.56 11.31 -14.04
CA PRO A 23 -10.49 11.84 -13.17
C PRO A 23 -10.90 12.02 -11.70
N TYR A 24 -12.20 12.00 -11.38
CA TYR A 24 -12.68 11.96 -10.00
C TYR A 24 -12.44 10.61 -9.31
N LEU A 25 -12.28 9.52 -10.07
CA LEU A 25 -11.71 8.27 -9.55
C LEU A 25 -10.24 8.46 -9.13
N PHE A 26 -9.53 9.41 -9.74
CA PHE A 26 -8.15 9.74 -9.32
C PHE A 26 -8.08 10.57 -8.03
N ILE A 27 -9.08 11.43 -7.83
CA ILE A 27 -9.13 12.36 -6.70
C ILE A 27 -9.80 11.71 -5.46
N SER A 28 -10.58 10.63 -5.64
CA SER A 28 -11.23 9.92 -4.52
C SER A 28 -10.60 8.58 -4.14
N SER A 29 -9.74 7.97 -4.97
CA SER A 29 -9.53 6.54 -4.86
C SER A 29 -8.10 6.13 -4.49
N SER A 30 -8.02 5.27 -3.48
CA SER A 30 -6.90 4.37 -3.21
C SER A 30 -6.37 3.75 -4.50
N THR A 31 -7.24 3.49 -5.48
CA THR A 31 -6.92 2.97 -6.82
C THR A 31 -5.73 3.64 -7.51
N VAL A 32 -5.50 4.96 -7.42
CA VAL A 32 -4.35 5.59 -8.10
C VAL A 32 -3.04 5.18 -7.46
N MET A 33 -3.02 5.23 -6.14
CA MET A 33 -1.85 4.93 -5.35
C MET A 33 -1.58 3.43 -5.37
N THR A 34 -2.64 2.61 -5.33
CA THR A 34 -2.57 1.16 -5.53
C THR A 34 -2.05 0.82 -6.92
N THR A 35 -2.61 1.44 -7.97
CA THR A 35 -2.17 1.26 -9.37
C THR A 35 -0.72 1.69 -9.52
N GLY A 36 -0.29 2.79 -8.91
CA GLY A 36 1.11 3.22 -8.91
C GLY A 36 2.05 2.23 -8.19
N LEU A 37 1.64 1.71 -7.04
CA LEU A 37 2.41 0.71 -6.28
C LEU A 37 2.51 -0.62 -7.04
N VAL A 38 1.43 -1.03 -7.70
CA VAL A 38 1.36 -2.30 -8.45
C VAL A 38 2.06 -2.20 -9.80
N LEU A 39 1.90 -1.11 -10.53
CA LEU A 39 2.72 -0.82 -11.71
C LEU A 39 4.20 -0.72 -11.32
N GLY A 40 4.52 -0.11 -10.18
CA GLY A 40 5.86 -0.09 -9.62
C GLY A 40 6.38 -1.51 -9.34
N ALA A 41 5.60 -2.37 -8.69
CA ALA A 41 5.97 -3.75 -8.41
C ALA A 41 6.15 -4.59 -9.69
N VAL A 42 5.27 -4.42 -10.68
CA VAL A 42 5.36 -5.08 -11.99
C VAL A 42 6.60 -4.61 -12.74
N ALA A 43 6.84 -3.30 -12.83
CA ALA A 43 8.03 -2.75 -13.47
C ALA A 43 9.33 -3.28 -12.82
N VAL A 44 9.35 -3.31 -11.49
CA VAL A 44 10.45 -3.86 -10.68
C VAL A 44 10.62 -5.36 -10.93
N SER A 45 9.54 -6.13 -11.13
CA SER A 45 9.60 -7.56 -11.45
C SER A 45 10.19 -7.88 -12.82
N MET A 46 10.13 -6.93 -13.76
CA MET A 46 10.73 -7.07 -15.10
C MET A 46 12.23 -6.77 -15.11
N VAL A 47 12.78 -6.22 -14.01
CA VAL A 47 14.22 -5.94 -13.88
C VAL A 47 14.98 -7.24 -13.62
N PRO A 48 16.11 -7.49 -14.33
CA PRO A 48 16.91 -8.69 -14.12
C PRO A 48 17.26 -8.91 -12.64
N ARG A 49 17.14 -10.15 -12.16
CA ARG A 49 17.39 -10.47 -10.74
C ARG A 49 18.82 -10.17 -10.28
N SER A 50 19.77 -10.16 -11.21
CA SER A 50 21.17 -9.79 -10.99
C SER A 50 21.39 -8.28 -10.86
N ALA A 51 20.40 -7.46 -11.22
CA ALA A 51 20.54 -6.00 -11.20
C ALA A 51 20.79 -5.50 -9.77
N PRO A 52 21.90 -4.79 -9.53
CA PRO A 52 22.26 -4.32 -8.18
C PRO A 52 21.18 -3.43 -7.56
N ILE A 53 20.46 -2.65 -8.38
CA ILE A 53 19.42 -1.71 -7.93
C ILE A 53 18.27 -2.39 -7.19
N MET A 54 17.95 -3.64 -7.56
CA MET A 54 16.89 -4.42 -6.93
C MET A 54 17.18 -4.75 -5.47
N ARG A 55 18.46 -4.71 -5.07
CA ARG A 55 18.89 -4.88 -3.69
C ARG A 55 18.50 -3.71 -2.78
N VAL A 56 18.35 -2.53 -3.38
CA VAL A 56 18.04 -1.28 -2.68
C VAL A 56 16.55 -0.99 -2.73
N VAL A 57 15.90 -1.25 -3.87
CA VAL A 57 14.50 -0.88 -4.10
C VAL A 57 13.50 -1.89 -3.55
N ALA A 58 13.79 -3.19 -3.63
CA ALA A 58 12.80 -4.21 -3.25
C ALA A 58 12.39 -4.16 -1.77
N PRO A 59 13.31 -4.00 -0.78
CA PRO A 59 12.90 -3.98 0.62
C PRO A 59 12.00 -2.79 1.00
N PRO A 60 12.30 -1.52 0.63
CA PRO A 60 11.39 -0.41 0.84
C PRO A 60 10.04 -0.60 0.15
N LEU A 61 10.02 -1.09 -1.09
CA LEU A 61 8.76 -1.34 -1.82
C LEU A 61 7.91 -2.42 -1.13
N ALA A 62 8.53 -3.49 -0.63
CA ALA A 62 7.82 -4.49 0.16
C ALA A 62 7.22 -3.90 1.44
N MET A 63 7.97 -3.04 2.15
CA MET A 63 7.43 -2.35 3.34
C MET A 63 6.27 -1.42 2.97
N LEU A 64 6.37 -0.67 1.87
CA LEU A 64 5.27 0.17 1.37
C LEU A 64 4.00 -0.64 1.13
N LEU A 65 4.13 -1.81 0.48
CA LEU A 65 3.01 -2.73 0.24
C LEU A 65 2.43 -3.29 1.54
N VAL A 66 3.25 -3.59 2.55
CA VAL A 66 2.77 -4.04 3.87
C VAL A 66 1.91 -2.96 4.53
N TYR A 67 2.42 -1.73 4.65
CA TYR A 67 1.64 -0.63 5.23
C TYR A 67 0.37 -0.35 4.44
N PHE A 68 0.45 -0.40 3.11
CA PHE A 68 -0.69 -0.22 2.22
C PHE A 68 -1.79 -1.27 2.47
N GLY A 69 -1.45 -2.56 2.37
CA GLY A 69 -2.41 -3.66 2.47
C GLY A 69 -3.03 -3.73 3.86
N VAL A 70 -2.20 -3.66 4.92
CA VAL A 70 -2.69 -3.70 6.30
C VAL A 70 -3.50 -2.46 6.64
N GLY A 71 -3.00 -1.26 6.29
CA GLY A 71 -3.69 -0.01 6.55
C GLY A 71 -5.04 0.07 5.84
N SER A 72 -5.11 -0.40 4.59
CA SER A 72 -6.35 -0.45 3.81
C SER A 72 -7.39 -1.39 4.45
N LEU A 73 -6.98 -2.60 4.85
CA LEU A 73 -7.90 -3.54 5.50
C LEU A 73 -8.39 -3.02 6.85
N VAL A 74 -7.49 -2.47 7.68
CA VAL A 74 -7.86 -1.90 8.99
C VAL A 74 -8.87 -0.77 8.83
N LEU A 75 -8.60 0.18 7.93
CA LEU A 75 -9.52 1.28 7.68
C LEU A 75 -10.88 0.78 7.16
N ALA A 76 -10.87 -0.13 6.19
CA ALA A 76 -12.10 -0.67 5.62
C ALA A 76 -12.93 -1.44 6.67
N SER A 77 -12.26 -2.14 7.60
CA SER A 77 -12.90 -2.83 8.72
C SER A 77 -13.50 -1.84 9.71
N GLU A 78 -12.81 -0.74 9.98
CA GLU A 78 -13.30 0.33 10.85
C GLU A 78 -14.55 1.00 10.25
N ILE A 79 -14.53 1.29 8.95
CA ILE A 79 -15.68 1.82 8.20
C ILE A 79 -16.87 0.87 8.27
N LEU A 80 -16.62 -0.44 8.08
CA LEU A 80 -17.64 -1.47 8.21
C LEU A 80 -18.25 -1.46 9.61
N VAL A 81 -17.44 -1.60 10.66
CA VAL A 81 -17.94 -1.70 12.04
C VAL A 81 -18.72 -0.45 12.46
N ARG A 82 -18.33 0.75 12.02
CA ARG A 82 -18.95 2.00 12.48
C ARG A 82 -20.16 2.45 11.69
N PHE A 83 -20.23 2.13 10.40
CA PHE A 83 -21.24 2.73 9.52
C PHE A 83 -22.17 1.72 8.86
N HIS A 84 -21.98 0.42 9.05
CA HIS A 84 -22.76 -0.61 8.36
C HIS A 84 -24.27 -0.50 8.58
N ASP A 85 -24.70 -0.17 9.80
CA ASP A 85 -26.14 0.02 10.11
C ASP A 85 -26.78 1.20 9.36
N THR A 86 -25.97 2.14 8.86
CA THR A 86 -26.44 3.37 8.19
C THR A 86 -26.29 3.33 6.68
N ILE A 87 -25.24 2.69 6.16
CA ILE A 87 -24.87 2.65 4.75
C ILE A 87 -24.27 1.28 4.38
N PRO A 88 -25.05 0.18 4.51
CA PRO A 88 -24.53 -1.19 4.44
C PRO A 88 -23.80 -1.47 3.13
N ASP A 89 -24.43 -1.22 1.99
CA ASP A 89 -23.85 -1.48 0.66
C ASP A 89 -22.50 -0.77 0.45
N ALA A 90 -22.41 0.50 0.88
CA ALA A 90 -21.18 1.28 0.74
C ALA A 90 -20.07 0.71 1.63
N THR A 91 -20.40 0.34 2.86
CA THR A 91 -19.43 -0.25 3.79
C THR A 91 -18.95 -1.64 3.38
N GLU A 92 -19.84 -2.49 2.88
CA GLU A 92 -19.49 -3.81 2.32
C GLU A 92 -18.57 -3.66 1.11
N THR A 93 -18.86 -2.70 0.23
CA THR A 93 -18.02 -2.38 -0.93
C THR A 93 -16.63 -1.93 -0.49
N GLN A 94 -16.53 -1.06 0.52
CA GLN A 94 -15.24 -0.63 1.07
C GLN A 94 -14.48 -1.80 1.71
N PHE A 95 -15.16 -2.66 2.44
CA PHE A 95 -14.55 -3.84 3.05
C PHE A 95 -14.00 -4.82 2.01
N ALA A 96 -14.79 -5.13 0.97
CA ALA A 96 -14.33 -5.94 -0.16
C ALA A 96 -13.12 -5.31 -0.87
N SER A 97 -13.11 -3.98 -1.04
CA SER A 97 -11.97 -3.25 -1.58
C SER A 97 -10.73 -3.35 -0.67
N GLY A 98 -10.90 -3.25 0.65
CA GLY A 98 -9.83 -3.43 1.63
C GLY A 98 -9.20 -4.83 1.56
N ILE A 99 -10.00 -5.88 1.40
CA ILE A 99 -9.52 -7.25 1.15
C ILE A 99 -8.74 -7.29 -0.17
N GLY A 100 -9.27 -6.69 -1.24
CA GLY A 100 -8.59 -6.60 -2.54
C GLY A 100 -7.21 -5.98 -2.43
N HIS A 101 -7.07 -4.85 -1.74
CA HIS A 101 -5.79 -4.17 -1.51
C HIS A 101 -4.81 -5.03 -0.71
N LEU A 102 -5.28 -5.77 0.30
CA LEU A 102 -4.41 -6.68 1.05
C LEU A 102 -3.88 -7.82 0.16
N LEU A 103 -4.76 -8.42 -0.65
CA LEU A 103 -4.37 -9.49 -1.57
C LEU A 103 -3.38 -8.99 -2.63
N GLU A 104 -3.62 -7.79 -3.15
CA GLU A 104 -2.75 -7.13 -4.12
C GLU A 104 -1.37 -6.81 -3.53
N ALA A 105 -1.33 -6.29 -2.29
CA ALA A 105 -0.09 -6.10 -1.56
C ALA A 105 0.67 -7.42 -1.37
N ALA A 106 -0.04 -8.48 -0.96
CA ALA A 106 0.54 -9.81 -0.77
C ALA A 106 1.10 -10.37 -2.08
N ALA A 107 0.39 -10.20 -3.21
CA ALA A 107 0.86 -10.61 -4.53
C ALA A 107 2.12 -9.83 -4.94
N GLY A 108 2.14 -8.51 -4.75
CA GLY A 108 3.33 -7.68 -5.01
C GLY A 108 4.53 -8.11 -4.18
N ILE A 109 4.34 -8.40 -2.89
CA ILE A 109 5.40 -8.92 -2.00
C ILE A 109 5.86 -10.32 -2.45
N ALA A 110 4.94 -11.19 -2.87
CA ALA A 110 5.27 -12.52 -3.38
C ALA A 110 6.18 -12.43 -4.61
N VAL A 111 5.88 -11.52 -5.54
CA VAL A 111 6.72 -11.23 -6.70
C VAL A 111 8.11 -10.70 -6.30
N LEU A 112 8.18 -9.86 -5.27
CA LEU A 112 9.45 -9.32 -4.78
C LEU A 112 10.27 -10.33 -3.97
N THR A 113 9.67 -11.41 -3.47
CA THR A 113 10.27 -12.37 -2.53
C THR A 113 11.68 -12.84 -2.92
N PRO A 114 11.99 -13.19 -4.18
CA PRO A 114 13.36 -13.57 -4.57
C PRO A 114 14.41 -12.49 -4.26
N HIS A 115 14.02 -11.21 -4.31
CA HIS A 115 14.89 -10.06 -4.05
C HIS A 115 14.95 -9.66 -2.57
N LEU A 116 14.07 -10.22 -1.72
CA LEU A 116 13.98 -9.92 -0.29
C LEU A 116 14.83 -10.88 0.57
N ARG A 117 15.29 -11.99 -0.01
CA ARG A 117 16.10 -13.00 0.70
C ARG A 117 17.48 -12.47 1.07
N PHE A 118 18.01 -12.96 2.19
CA PHE A 118 19.38 -12.71 2.67
C PHE A 118 19.72 -11.22 2.86
N ARG A 119 18.75 -10.41 3.28
CA ARG A 119 18.95 -9.00 3.60
C ARG A 119 19.33 -8.81 5.06
N SER A 120 20.23 -7.87 5.31
CA SER A 120 20.66 -7.52 6.66
C SER A 120 19.52 -6.86 7.45
N GLN A 121 19.56 -6.98 8.78
CA GLN A 121 18.62 -6.27 9.66
C GLN A 121 18.61 -4.76 9.40
N ARG A 122 19.78 -4.15 9.16
CA ARG A 122 19.90 -2.72 8.85
C ARG A 122 19.15 -2.34 7.56
N THR A 123 19.14 -3.22 6.56
CA THR A 123 18.39 -3.01 5.32
C THR A 123 16.89 -2.87 5.61
N TRP A 124 16.34 -3.73 6.46
CA TRP A 124 14.93 -3.70 6.83
C TRP A 124 14.57 -2.49 7.70
N ILE A 125 15.46 -2.08 8.61
CA ILE A 125 15.27 -0.86 9.41
C ILE A 125 15.17 0.37 8.51
N VAL A 126 16.08 0.50 7.53
CA VAL A 126 16.06 1.59 6.55
C VAL A 126 14.82 1.51 5.66
N ALA A 127 14.46 0.32 5.19
CA ALA A 127 13.26 0.11 4.39
C ALA A 127 11.99 0.57 5.12
N ASN A 128 11.85 0.24 6.40
CA ASN A 128 10.74 0.71 7.22
C ASN A 128 10.76 2.24 7.38
N ALA A 129 11.92 2.85 7.63
CA ALA A 129 12.03 4.30 7.73
C ALA A 129 11.60 5.02 6.43
N VAL A 130 12.00 4.48 5.27
CA VAL A 130 11.57 4.98 3.95
C VAL A 130 10.05 4.85 3.80
N ALA A 131 9.49 3.69 4.13
CA ALA A 131 8.05 3.47 4.03
C ALA A 131 7.25 4.40 4.95
N VAL A 132 7.67 4.55 6.21
CA VAL A 132 7.05 5.47 7.16
C VAL A 132 7.12 6.91 6.66
N THR A 133 8.24 7.34 6.09
CA THR A 133 8.40 8.69 5.53
C THR A 133 7.42 8.91 4.36
N TYR A 134 7.36 7.97 3.43
CA TYR A 134 6.44 8.02 2.29
C TYR A 134 4.98 8.13 2.74
N TRP A 135 4.56 7.27 3.67
CA TRP A 135 3.19 7.26 4.18
C TRP A 135 2.86 8.49 5.00
N SER A 136 3.81 8.98 5.79
CA SER A 136 3.64 10.24 6.54
C SER A 136 3.43 11.41 5.58
N ALA A 137 4.20 11.48 4.48
CA ALA A 137 3.99 12.50 3.45
C ALA A 137 2.59 12.38 2.82
N HIS A 138 2.11 11.18 2.52
CA HIS A 138 0.76 10.98 1.99
C HIS A 138 -0.33 11.40 2.99
N VAL A 139 -0.20 11.01 4.25
CA VAL A 139 -1.17 11.34 5.30
C VAL A 139 -1.23 12.83 5.59
N ILE A 140 -0.07 13.49 5.67
CA ILE A 140 0.03 14.91 6.05
C ILE A 140 -0.27 15.83 4.86
N VAL A 141 0.35 15.57 3.71
CA VAL A 141 0.33 16.49 2.56
C VAL A 141 -0.87 16.20 1.67
N LEU A 142 -1.08 14.93 1.33
CA LEU A 142 -2.11 14.55 0.36
C LEU A 142 -3.47 14.33 1.02
N THR A 143 -3.51 14.02 2.32
CA THR A 143 -4.72 13.73 3.10
C THR A 143 -5.70 12.85 2.33
N PRO A 144 -5.57 11.51 2.44
CA PRO A 144 -6.36 10.66 1.60
C PRO A 144 -7.87 10.89 1.77
N PRO A 145 -8.64 11.04 0.69
CA PRO A 145 -10.06 11.43 0.73
C PRO A 145 -10.92 10.43 1.51
N TRP A 146 -10.52 9.16 1.52
CA TRP A 146 -11.17 8.10 2.29
C TRP A 146 -11.00 8.24 3.81
N PHE A 147 -10.04 9.04 4.29
CA PHE A 147 -9.98 9.38 5.73
C PHE A 147 -11.20 10.22 6.13
N ALA A 148 -11.74 11.03 5.23
CA ALA A 148 -12.90 11.89 5.49
C ALA A 148 -14.25 11.18 5.32
N PHE A 149 -14.27 9.87 5.04
CA PHE A 149 -15.49 9.11 4.85
C PHE A 149 -16.42 9.25 6.08
N GLN A 150 -17.66 9.70 5.88
CA GLN A 150 -18.61 9.95 6.97
C GLN A 150 -18.04 10.87 8.09
N GLY A 151 -17.18 11.83 7.75
CA GLY A 151 -16.68 12.84 8.69
C GLY A 151 -15.60 12.35 9.68
N GLN A 152 -15.02 11.17 9.47
CA GLN A 152 -14.07 10.57 10.41
C GLN A 152 -12.60 11.03 10.28
N LEU A 153 -12.36 12.10 9.51
CA LEU A 153 -11.03 12.54 9.09
C LEU A 153 -10.04 12.61 10.25
N GLU A 154 -10.38 13.33 11.31
CA GLU A 154 -9.44 13.59 12.40
C GLU A 154 -9.08 12.33 13.17
N VAL A 155 -10.05 11.43 13.41
CA VAL A 155 -9.82 10.17 14.12
C VAL A 155 -8.90 9.26 13.30
N ILE A 156 -9.20 9.07 12.02
CA ILE A 156 -8.41 8.21 11.15
C ILE A 156 -7.02 8.78 10.88
N ARG A 157 -6.91 10.10 10.67
CA ARG A 157 -5.61 10.76 10.51
C ARG A 157 -4.75 10.60 11.76
N ALA A 158 -5.31 10.82 12.95
CA ALA A 158 -4.59 10.64 14.20
C ALA A 158 -4.15 9.18 14.39
N ALA A 159 -5.02 8.21 14.12
CA ALA A 159 -4.70 6.79 14.18
C ALA A 159 -3.57 6.41 13.20
N ALA A 160 -3.64 6.88 11.96
CA ALA A 160 -2.62 6.64 10.94
C ALA A 160 -1.26 7.23 11.34
N LEU A 161 -1.24 8.49 11.80
CA LEU A 161 -0.01 9.12 12.29
C LEU A 161 0.55 8.41 13.52
N GLY A 162 -0.31 7.96 14.43
CA GLY A 162 0.10 7.17 15.59
C GLY A 162 0.77 5.84 15.20
N ALA A 163 0.18 5.12 14.24
CA ALA A 163 0.76 3.88 13.71
C ALA A 163 2.12 4.13 13.02
N LEU A 164 2.23 5.20 12.24
CA LEU A 164 3.48 5.60 11.58
C LEU A 164 4.56 6.00 12.59
N ALA A 165 4.19 6.74 13.64
CA ALA A 165 5.09 7.11 14.73
C ALA A 165 5.59 5.88 15.49
N ALA A 166 4.71 4.91 15.76
CA ALA A 166 5.11 3.63 16.36
C ALA A 166 6.08 2.86 15.44
N GLY A 167 5.81 2.81 14.14
CA GLY A 167 6.71 2.23 13.14
C GLY A 167 8.10 2.89 13.12
N ALA A 168 8.15 4.23 13.18
CA ALA A 168 9.40 4.97 13.28
C ALA A 168 10.16 4.65 14.58
N LEU A 169 9.46 4.62 15.71
CA LEU A 169 10.04 4.32 17.01
C LEU A 169 10.67 2.92 17.02
N VAL A 170 9.98 1.91 16.50
CA VAL A 170 10.52 0.55 16.37
C VAL A 170 11.81 0.55 15.55
N SER A 171 11.85 1.27 14.42
CA SER A 171 13.09 1.41 13.64
C SER A 171 14.23 2.03 14.45
N VAL A 172 13.97 3.07 15.24
CA VAL A 172 14.99 3.72 16.09
C VAL A 172 15.49 2.77 17.17
N LEU A 173 14.59 2.05 17.85
CA LEU A 173 14.95 1.09 18.90
C LEU A 173 15.80 -0.06 18.33
N LEU A 174 15.37 -0.63 17.20
CA LEU A 174 16.11 -1.70 16.52
C LEU A 174 17.46 -1.22 16.00
N TRP A 175 17.56 0.02 15.54
CA TRP A 175 18.83 0.62 15.12
C TRP A 175 19.82 0.73 16.27
N ARG A 176 19.36 1.20 17.44
CA ARG A 176 20.18 1.32 18.65
C ARG A 176 20.62 -0.03 19.20
N ALA A 177 19.78 -1.05 19.09
CA ALA A 177 20.08 -2.41 19.53
C ALA A 177 20.96 -3.21 18.55
N ALA A 178 21.13 -2.73 17.31
CA ALA A 178 21.92 -3.44 16.31
C ALA A 178 23.41 -3.41 16.68
N PRO A 179 24.13 -4.56 16.63
CA PRO A 179 25.57 -4.58 16.90
C PRO A 179 26.33 -3.57 16.04
N GLY A 180 27.27 -2.86 16.66
CA GLY A 180 28.24 -2.02 15.95
C GLY A 180 29.01 -2.88 14.94
N ARG A 181 29.28 -2.34 13.75
CA ARG A 181 30.19 -3.00 12.79
C ARG A 181 31.55 -3.09 13.48
N ARG A 182 31.94 -4.28 13.92
CA ARG A 182 33.33 -4.61 14.20
C ARG A 182 34.02 -4.90 12.88
#